data_AF-A0A838DUT6-F1
#
_entry.id   AF-A0A838DUT6-F1
#
_cell.length_a   1.000
_cell.length_b   1.000
_cell.length_c   1.000
_cell.angle_alpha   90.00
_cell.angle_beta   90.00
_cell.angle_gamma   90.00
#
_symmetry.space_group_name_H-M   'P 1'
#
loop_
_entity.id
_entity.type
_entity.pdbx_description
1 polymer ?
#
loop_
_entity_poly.entity_id
_entity_poly.type
_entity_poly.pdbx_seq_one_letter_code
_entity_poly.pdbx_strand_id
1 'polypeptide(L)'
;MKIIRFICTFSIAWGAAPLIARTIRTPSAVERGPISELYTELNQDCWTGKLWGSYYHKSAYKAFNDRGNCTPFSTLFFNDPQFSPQQAFFQSTASSRANPLLTTSVMGPRIAYKESGFSLGGACQRWLGDTWRCGIRAQLPFKKIRMQRRKSCGNGASDLGGQTSSNLAAQRVDFVNGVPVCSFAYRLDFLSRLFYTCLPCPGQNIPLVNYSDTNFPPNNPITISNQDITSQNLSPVTVLASSTGQLPPPPFAITQEQALQLPILPGTGTLANGRAQFSQAISYSPLGMDAAQQARLFIVPSVAPNRVVAPARIIKQHVKELLECVDLEAENVFKECGISFESQCTRGIGDFDTELFIGHSFSDCFYAELYGGITFPTGKKVSDPRLIFRQPLGNNGHYEYTLGVQGLWQLHPWLAVQSQAAWHPVKRRLECVATAFQGASIKNIGLPTKASVAWDHVTFRLDVLITPPSHCA
;
A
#
# COMPACT_ATOMS: atom_id res chain seq x y z
N MET A 1 22.24 9.16 36.19
CA MET A 1 21.22 10.23 36.08
C MET A 1 20.30 9.93 34.90
N LYS A 2 18.99 9.71 35.12
CA LYS A 2 18.03 9.45 34.02
C LYS A 2 17.50 10.80 33.51
N ILE A 3 17.91 11.21 32.30
CA ILE A 3 17.32 12.36 31.60
C ILE A 3 16.10 11.85 30.84
N ILE A 4 14.92 12.41 31.11
CA ILE A 4 13.72 12.15 30.32
C ILE A 4 13.65 13.21 29.22
N ARG A 5 13.58 12.78 27.96
CA ARG A 5 13.45 13.66 26.80
C ARG A 5 12.07 13.50 26.19
N PHE A 6 11.33 14.60 26.09
CA PHE A 6 10.14 14.67 25.23
C PHE A 6 10.54 15.35 23.92
N ILE A 7 10.27 14.68 22.80
CA ILE A 7 10.74 15.07 21.48
C ILE A 7 9.52 15.20 20.57
N CYS A 8 9.28 16.39 20.06
CA CYS A 8 8.36 16.63 18.95
C CYS A 8 9.17 16.99 17.72
N THR A 9 9.07 16.19 16.65
CA THR A 9 9.80 16.45 15.41
C THR A 9 8.83 16.63 14.26
N PHE A 10 8.98 17.72 13.51
CA PHE A 10 8.25 17.99 12.28
C PHE A 10 9.24 18.09 11.12
N SER A 11 8.96 17.41 10.02
CA SER A 11 9.74 17.51 8.79
C SER A 11 8.78 17.68 7.62
N ILE A 12 9.01 18.73 6.84
CA ILE A 12 8.26 19.00 5.62
C ILE A 12 9.26 18.88 4.48
N ALA A 13 9.10 17.87 3.63
CA ALA A 13 9.90 17.70 2.42
C ALA A 13 9.11 18.29 1.24
N TRP A 14 9.73 19.21 0.49
CA TRP A 14 9.17 19.76 -0.74
C TRP A 14 9.92 19.15 -1.92
N GLY A 15 9.22 18.39 -2.77
CA GLY A 15 9.76 17.85 -4.01
C GLY A 15 9.04 18.44 -5.21
N ALA A 16 9.79 19.04 -6.14
CA ALA A 16 9.27 19.43 -7.45
C ALA A 16 9.24 18.20 -8.39
N ALA A 17 8.11 18.01 -9.08
CA ALA A 17 7.69 16.87 -9.91
C ALA A 17 7.02 15.72 -9.13
N PRO A 18 5.97 15.05 -9.69
CA PRO A 18 5.14 14.09 -8.97
C PRO A 18 5.84 12.73 -8.84
N LEU A 19 7.01 12.72 -8.21
CA LEU A 19 7.60 11.51 -7.65
C LEU A 19 6.94 11.31 -6.28
N ILE A 20 5.96 10.41 -6.27
CA ILE A 20 5.31 9.91 -5.07
C ILE A 20 6.37 9.33 -4.11
N ALA A 21 6.12 9.38 -2.80
CA ALA A 21 7.11 9.12 -1.76
C ALA A 21 7.77 7.73 -1.88
N ARG A 22 9.00 7.74 -2.41
CA ARG A 22 9.80 6.53 -2.64
C ARG A 22 10.64 6.13 -1.43
N THR A 23 10.94 7.11 -0.59
CA THR A 23 11.70 6.95 0.64
C THR A 23 10.92 7.56 1.78
N ILE A 24 10.66 6.77 2.82
CA ILE A 24 10.09 7.29 4.06
C ILE A 24 11.24 7.85 4.88
N ARG A 25 11.29 9.18 4.97
CA ARG A 25 12.25 9.91 5.80
C ARG A 25 11.58 10.29 7.09
N THR A 26 12.15 9.84 8.18
CA THR A 26 11.83 10.37 9.50
C THR A 26 13.16 10.74 10.13
N PRO A 27 13.39 12.02 10.49
CA PRO A 27 14.61 12.38 11.22
C PRO A 27 14.71 11.52 12.48
N SER A 28 15.91 11.09 12.82
CA SER A 28 16.15 10.46 14.10
C SER A 28 16.46 11.54 15.13
N ALA A 29 15.76 11.49 16.26
CA ALA A 29 15.96 12.43 17.35
C ALA A 29 17.35 12.36 18.01
N VAL A 30 18.19 11.42 17.57
CA VAL A 30 19.48 11.10 18.19
C VAL A 30 20.68 11.36 17.28
N GLU A 31 20.46 12.05 16.16
CA GLU A 31 21.46 12.44 15.14
C GLU A 31 22.65 13.28 15.65
N ARG A 32 22.66 13.72 16.91
CA ARG A 32 23.70 14.63 17.43
C ARG A 32 24.22 14.27 18.80
N GLY A 33 23.87 13.07 19.28
CA GLY A 33 24.21 12.61 20.61
C GLY A 33 23.59 13.46 21.73
N PRO A 34 23.92 13.16 22.99
CA PRO A 34 23.49 13.96 24.11
C PRO A 34 24.33 15.24 24.23
N ILE A 35 23.66 16.39 24.10
CA ILE A 35 24.17 17.70 24.54
C ILE A 35 24.06 17.75 26.07
N SER A 36 24.85 16.93 26.76
CA SER A 36 24.82 16.81 28.23
C SER A 36 25.77 17.77 28.93
N GLU A 37 26.69 18.41 28.22
CA GLU A 37 27.88 19.08 28.80
C GLU A 37 28.13 20.45 28.14
N LEU A 38 27.08 21.22 27.90
CA LEU A 38 27.27 22.61 27.45
C LEU A 38 27.72 23.55 28.58
N TYR A 39 27.52 23.15 29.84
CA TYR A 39 27.71 24.00 31.03
C TYR A 39 28.71 23.44 32.05
N THR A 40 29.38 22.33 31.75
CA THR A 40 30.45 21.82 32.61
C THR A 40 31.76 22.49 32.22
N GLU A 41 32.36 23.21 33.16
CA GLU A 41 33.65 23.88 33.07
C GLU A 41 34.73 22.91 32.59
N LEU A 42 35.02 22.93 31.28
CA LEU A 42 36.13 22.21 30.69
C LEU A 42 37.23 23.20 30.37
N ASN A 43 38.43 22.84 30.81
CA ASN A 43 39.67 23.60 30.67
C ASN A 43 39.79 24.23 29.26
N GLN A 44 39.81 25.57 29.21
CA GLN A 44 39.45 26.36 28.02
C GLN A 44 40.42 26.22 26.84
N ASP A 45 41.60 25.64 27.01
CA ASP A 45 42.63 25.62 25.95
C ASP A 45 42.81 24.27 25.22
N CYS A 46 42.17 23.19 25.68
CA CYS A 46 42.40 21.85 25.14
C CYS A 46 41.29 21.38 24.19
N TRP A 47 41.68 20.57 23.19
CA TRP A 47 40.72 19.81 22.41
C TRP A 47 40.02 18.77 23.29
N THR A 48 38.70 18.80 23.30
CA THR A 48 37.86 17.82 24.00
C THR A 48 37.26 16.84 22.98
N GLY A 49 37.53 15.56 23.17
CA GLY A 49 36.91 14.47 22.42
C GLY A 49 35.75 13.86 23.18
N LYS A 50 34.61 13.65 22.51
CA LYS A 50 33.45 12.96 23.06
C LYS A 50 33.02 11.83 22.13
N LEU A 51 32.74 10.67 22.69
CA LEU A 51 32.08 9.57 21.99
C LEU A 51 30.68 9.38 22.56
N TRP A 52 29.75 9.00 21.70
CA TRP A 52 28.39 8.72 22.11
C TRP A 52 27.79 7.58 21.29
N GLY A 53 26.85 6.88 21.93
CA GLY A 53 26.05 5.84 21.30
C GLY A 53 24.57 6.13 21.54
N SER A 54 23.74 5.75 20.58
CA SER A 54 22.29 5.83 20.72
C SER A 54 21.62 4.61 20.13
N TYR A 55 20.47 4.24 20.70
CA TYR A 55 19.55 3.29 20.13
C TYR A 55 18.24 3.99 19.83
N TYR A 56 17.59 3.62 18.74
CA TYR A 56 16.28 4.15 18.40
C TYR A 56 15.38 3.10 17.77
N HIS A 57 14.08 3.32 17.91
CA HIS A 57 13.03 2.55 17.26
C HIS A 57 11.95 3.50 16.76
N LYS A 58 11.46 3.28 15.54
CA LYS A 58 10.38 4.03 14.91
C LYS A 58 9.40 3.07 14.27
N SER A 59 8.11 3.39 14.35
CA SER A 59 7.06 2.62 13.71
C SER A 59 5.96 3.55 13.25
N ALA A 60 5.47 3.34 12.04
CA ALA A 60 4.36 4.08 11.47
C ALA A 60 3.49 3.14 10.62
N TYR A 61 2.21 3.47 10.47
CA TYR A 61 1.27 2.76 9.60
C TYR A 61 0.41 3.70 8.74
N LYS A 62 0.57 5.01 8.95
CA LYS A 62 -0.07 6.10 8.23
C LYS A 62 0.93 7.23 8.05
N ALA A 63 0.63 8.13 7.11
CA ALA A 63 1.37 9.35 6.87
C ALA A 63 0.43 10.50 6.54
N PHE A 64 0.89 11.72 6.77
CA PHE A 64 0.17 12.91 6.34
C PHE A 64 0.37 13.13 4.84
N ASN A 65 -0.71 13.40 4.12
CA ASN A 65 -0.65 13.81 2.72
C ASN A 65 -0.36 15.32 2.58
N ASP A 66 -0.30 15.81 1.36
CA ASP A 66 -0.14 17.23 0.98
C ASP A 66 -1.18 18.16 1.61
N ARG A 67 -2.36 17.64 1.95
CA ARG A 67 -3.46 18.37 2.61
C ARG A 67 -3.41 18.27 4.14
N GLY A 68 -2.39 17.65 4.72
CA GLY A 68 -2.27 17.44 6.16
C GLY A 68 -3.23 16.36 6.71
N ASN A 69 -3.89 15.58 5.86
CA ASN A 69 -4.77 14.50 6.27
C ASN A 69 -3.98 13.21 6.51
N CYS A 70 -4.31 12.50 7.59
CA CYS A 70 -3.68 11.23 7.94
C CYS A 70 -4.21 10.10 7.05
N THR A 71 -3.38 9.63 6.12
CA THR A 71 -3.69 8.62 5.09
C THR A 71 -2.88 7.33 5.27
N PRO A 72 -3.37 6.18 4.77
CA PRO A 72 -2.58 4.94 4.73
C PRO A 72 -1.31 5.11 3.89
N PHE A 73 -0.24 4.38 4.24
CA PHE A 73 0.99 4.40 3.45
C PHE A 73 0.79 4.00 1.99
N SER A 74 -0.19 3.17 1.65
CA SER A 74 -0.47 2.82 0.25
C SER A 74 -0.78 4.03 -0.62
N THR A 75 -1.42 5.07 -0.09
CA THR A 75 -1.63 6.35 -0.80
C THR A 75 -0.29 6.98 -1.20
N LEU A 76 0.70 6.90 -0.31
CA LEU A 76 2.06 7.38 -0.57
C LEU A 76 2.88 6.48 -1.49
N PHE A 77 2.45 5.26 -1.84
CA PHE A 77 3.13 4.41 -2.81
C PHE A 77 2.42 4.42 -4.16
N PHE A 78 1.09 4.40 -4.15
CA PHE A 78 0.27 4.10 -5.32
C PHE A 78 -0.61 5.28 -5.77
N ASN A 79 -0.58 6.41 -5.05
CA ASN A 79 -1.51 7.54 -5.17
C ASN A 79 -2.94 7.28 -4.66
N ASP A 80 -3.31 6.01 -4.49
CA ASP A 80 -4.64 5.60 -4.04
C ASP A 80 -4.52 4.51 -2.95
N PRO A 81 -5.24 4.61 -1.82
CA PRO A 81 -5.26 3.54 -0.83
C PRO A 81 -5.96 2.25 -1.27
N GLN A 82 -6.81 2.31 -2.30
CA GLN A 82 -7.55 1.16 -2.87
C GLN A 82 -7.75 1.34 -4.38
N PHE A 83 -7.32 0.39 -5.18
CA PHE A 83 -7.35 0.53 -6.63
C PHE A 83 -7.57 -0.79 -7.35
N SER A 84 -8.14 -0.73 -8.53
CA SER A 84 -8.22 -1.88 -9.43
C SER A 84 -6.87 -2.07 -10.13
N PRO A 85 -6.36 -3.31 -10.28
CA PRO A 85 -5.09 -3.57 -10.96
C PRO A 85 -4.97 -2.94 -12.35
N GLN A 86 -6.06 -2.90 -13.13
CA GLN A 86 -6.08 -2.28 -14.46
C GLN A 86 -5.64 -0.80 -14.44
N GLN A 87 -5.86 -0.09 -13.32
CA GLN A 87 -5.51 1.32 -13.16
C GLN A 87 -4.01 1.60 -13.12
N ALA A 88 -3.18 0.55 -12.99
CA ALA A 88 -1.73 0.63 -13.14
C ALA A 88 -1.29 0.74 -14.60
N PHE A 89 -2.17 0.47 -15.57
CA PHE A 89 -1.85 0.43 -17.00
C PHE A 89 -2.39 1.66 -17.75
N PHE A 90 -2.04 1.77 -19.03
CA PHE A 90 -2.46 2.87 -19.90
C PHE A 90 -3.98 3.06 -19.87
N GLN A 91 -4.42 4.28 -19.52
CA GLN A 91 -5.83 4.69 -19.44
C GLN A 91 -6.76 3.75 -18.66
N SER A 92 -6.23 2.91 -17.77
CA SER A 92 -7.00 1.89 -17.04
C SER A 92 -7.72 0.85 -17.93
N THR A 93 -7.23 0.59 -19.14
CA THR A 93 -7.91 -0.29 -20.12
C THR A 93 -7.32 -1.69 -20.24
N ALA A 94 -6.34 -2.06 -19.41
CA ALA A 94 -5.70 -3.37 -19.51
C ALA A 94 -6.66 -4.49 -19.11
N SER A 95 -6.70 -5.54 -19.93
CA SER A 95 -7.44 -6.78 -19.68
C SER A 95 -6.57 -7.99 -19.98
N SER A 96 -6.69 -9.05 -19.19
CA SER A 96 -6.03 -10.33 -19.44
C SER A 96 -7.04 -11.46 -19.42
N ARG A 97 -6.96 -12.34 -20.41
CA ARG A 97 -7.74 -13.59 -20.43
C ARG A 97 -7.28 -14.57 -19.35
N ALA A 98 -5.97 -14.61 -19.11
CA ALA A 98 -5.39 -15.43 -18.04
C ALA A 98 -5.72 -14.86 -16.65
N ASN A 99 -5.96 -13.55 -16.54
CA ASN A 99 -6.24 -12.89 -15.26
C ASN A 99 -7.47 -11.96 -15.34
N PRO A 100 -8.70 -12.52 -15.28
CA PRO A 100 -9.94 -11.73 -15.25
C PRO A 100 -10.06 -10.83 -14.01
N LEU A 101 -9.29 -11.13 -12.95
CA LEU A 101 -9.23 -10.32 -11.73
C LEU A 101 -8.59 -8.96 -11.95
N LEU A 102 -7.83 -8.76 -13.04
CA LEU A 102 -7.24 -7.47 -13.39
C LEU A 102 -8.28 -6.34 -13.49
N THR A 103 -9.50 -6.67 -13.94
CA THR A 103 -10.58 -5.70 -14.17
C THR A 103 -11.71 -5.76 -13.13
N THR A 104 -11.84 -6.89 -12.43
CA THR A 104 -12.98 -7.16 -11.52
C THR A 104 -12.60 -7.04 -10.05
N SER A 105 -11.31 -7.16 -9.71
CA SER A 105 -10.85 -7.05 -8.33
C SER A 105 -10.47 -5.60 -7.97
N VAL A 106 -10.56 -5.32 -6.67
CA VAL A 106 -9.99 -4.13 -6.03
C VAL A 106 -8.91 -4.61 -5.07
N MET A 107 -7.73 -4.00 -5.16
CA MET A 107 -6.60 -4.20 -4.26
C MET A 107 -6.55 -3.07 -3.23
N GLY A 108 -6.12 -3.38 -2.01
CA GLY A 108 -6.05 -2.41 -0.93
C GLY A 108 -4.84 -2.60 -0.03
N PRO A 109 -3.61 -2.37 -0.55
CA PRO A 109 -2.40 -2.63 0.21
C PRO A 109 -2.42 -1.93 1.56
N ARG A 110 -2.08 -2.66 2.63
CA ARG A 110 -1.87 -2.11 3.96
C ARG A 110 -0.44 -2.38 4.38
N ILE A 111 0.31 -1.33 4.64
CA ILE A 111 1.75 -1.38 4.86
C ILE A 111 2.06 -0.69 6.19
N ALA A 112 3.01 -1.25 6.94
CA ALA A 112 3.59 -0.65 8.13
C ALA A 112 5.09 -0.49 7.94
N TYR A 113 5.57 0.71 8.28
CA TYR A 113 6.99 1.02 8.35
C TYR A 113 7.50 0.74 9.76
N LYS A 114 8.61 0.01 9.86
CA LYS A 114 9.34 -0.19 11.11
C LYS A 114 10.82 0.05 10.86
N GLU A 115 11.41 0.89 11.69
CA GLU A 115 12.85 1.15 11.68
C GLU A 115 13.39 0.95 13.09
N SER A 116 14.53 0.30 13.20
CA SER A 116 15.31 0.25 14.43
C SER A 116 16.77 0.39 14.09
N GLY A 117 17.54 1.04 14.94
CA GLY A 117 18.96 1.18 14.70
C GLY A 117 19.71 1.59 15.95
N PHE A 118 21.03 1.59 15.81
CA PHE A 118 21.91 2.26 16.74
C PHE A 118 22.82 3.20 15.96
N SER A 119 23.18 4.33 16.56
CA SER A 119 24.16 5.26 15.97
C SER A 119 25.34 5.39 16.90
N LEU A 120 26.53 5.34 16.32
CA LEU A 120 27.77 5.69 17.00
C LEU A 120 28.22 7.04 16.46
N GLY A 121 28.63 7.93 17.35
CA GLY A 121 29.15 9.22 16.94
C GLY A 121 30.28 9.70 17.81
N GLY A 122 31.03 10.65 17.26
CA GLY A 122 32.13 11.32 17.90
C GLY A 122 32.05 12.81 17.65
N ALA A 123 32.55 13.59 18.60
CA ALA A 123 32.75 15.02 18.45
C ALA A 123 34.15 15.37 18.97
N CYS A 124 34.82 16.28 18.27
CA CYS A 124 36.05 16.90 18.72
C CYS A 124 35.82 18.41 18.69
N GLN A 125 36.00 19.09 19.82
CA GLN A 125 35.72 20.51 19.94
C GLN A 125 36.79 21.24 20.74
N ARG A 126 36.92 22.54 20.52
CA ARG A 126 37.85 23.42 21.22
C ARG A 126 37.16 24.76 21.51
N TRP A 127 37.43 25.31 22.68
CA TRP A 127 37.04 26.68 23.03
C TRP A 127 38.02 27.69 22.42
N LEU A 128 37.47 28.79 21.92
CA LEU A 128 38.19 29.91 21.34
C LEU A 128 37.94 31.12 22.25
N GLY A 129 38.65 31.17 23.37
CA GLY A 129 38.31 32.07 24.49
C GLY A 129 37.11 31.59 25.29
N ASP A 130 36.48 32.49 26.03
CA ASP A 130 35.44 32.13 27.02
C ASP A 130 34.06 31.85 26.40
N THR A 131 33.76 32.43 25.24
CA THR A 131 32.40 32.42 24.68
C THR A 131 32.26 31.65 23.39
N TRP A 132 33.33 31.49 22.61
CA TRP A 132 33.27 30.80 21.33
C TRP A 132 33.76 29.36 21.43
N ARG A 133 33.14 28.48 20.67
CA ARG A 133 33.63 27.10 20.48
C ARG A 133 33.53 26.70 19.02
N CYS A 134 34.47 25.90 18.56
CA CYS A 134 34.39 25.27 17.25
C CYS A 134 34.65 23.78 17.36
N GLY A 135 34.16 23.02 16.39
CA GLY A 135 34.40 21.60 16.40
C GLY A 135 33.89 20.87 15.17
N ILE A 136 34.16 19.57 15.20
CA ILE A 136 33.77 18.61 14.17
C ILE A 136 32.96 17.51 14.85
N ARG A 137 31.90 17.06 14.19
CA ARG A 137 31.11 15.88 14.58
C ARG A 137 31.07 14.90 13.44
N ALA A 138 31.05 13.63 13.79
CA ALA A 138 30.84 12.54 12.85
C ALA A 138 29.88 11.52 13.44
N GLN A 139 29.03 10.93 12.61
CA GLN A 139 28.10 9.89 13.01
C GLN A 139 28.03 8.76 11.98
N LEU A 140 28.02 7.53 12.48
CA LEU A 140 27.79 6.32 11.72
C LEU A 140 26.55 5.58 12.26
N PRO A 141 25.41 5.63 11.55
CA PRO A 141 24.23 4.89 11.91
C PRO A 141 24.25 3.45 11.37
N PHE A 142 23.72 2.52 12.14
CA PHE A 142 23.45 1.13 11.77
C PHE A 142 21.94 0.91 11.86
N LYS A 143 21.32 0.64 10.71
CA LYS A 143 19.85 0.66 10.58
C LYS A 143 19.32 -0.68 10.13
N LYS A 144 18.09 -0.98 10.58
CA LYS A 144 17.24 -2.04 10.06
C LYS A 144 15.88 -1.44 9.74
N ILE A 145 15.56 -1.35 8.46
CA ILE A 145 14.28 -0.86 7.97
C ILE A 145 13.48 -2.05 7.45
N ARG A 146 12.23 -2.17 7.88
CA ARG A 146 11.30 -3.21 7.46
C ARG A 146 9.98 -2.59 7.06
N MET A 147 9.56 -2.86 5.83
CA MET A 147 8.21 -2.59 5.35
C MET A 147 7.42 -3.88 5.46
N GLN A 148 6.47 -3.90 6.40
CA GLN A 148 5.64 -5.05 6.68
C GLN A 148 4.28 -4.86 6.04
N ARG A 149 3.81 -5.89 5.34
CA ARG A 149 2.41 -5.96 4.98
C ARG A 149 1.56 -6.27 6.20
N ARG A 150 0.40 -5.63 6.25
CA ARG A 150 -0.65 -5.92 7.21
C ARG A 150 -1.78 -6.59 6.46
N LYS A 151 -2.33 -7.67 7.03
CA LYS A 151 -3.60 -8.21 6.54
C LYS A 151 -4.67 -7.13 6.71
N SER A 152 -5.43 -6.85 5.66
CA SER A 152 -6.60 -6.00 5.77
C SER A 152 -7.69 -6.77 6.52
N CYS A 153 -8.46 -6.11 7.39
CA CYS A 153 -9.70 -6.70 7.88
C CYS A 153 -10.71 -6.60 6.73
N GLY A 154 -11.09 -7.73 6.14
CA GLY A 154 -12.26 -7.82 5.25
C GLY A 154 -12.01 -7.76 3.74
N ASN A 155 -10.82 -7.42 3.24
CA ASN A 155 -10.55 -7.43 1.80
C ASN A 155 -9.53 -8.53 1.45
N GLY A 156 -10.09 -9.69 1.11
CA GLY A 156 -9.48 -10.85 0.45
C GLY A 156 -8.20 -11.45 1.04
N ALA A 157 -7.84 -12.63 0.53
CA ALA A 157 -6.66 -13.37 0.98
C ALA A 157 -5.38 -12.97 0.25
N SER A 158 -5.48 -12.11 -0.78
CA SER A 158 -4.38 -11.79 -1.69
C SER A 158 -3.27 -11.00 -0.98
N ASP A 159 -2.11 -11.00 -1.62
CA ASP A 159 -0.95 -10.31 -1.14
C ASP A 159 -1.19 -8.82 -0.92
N LEU A 160 -1.88 -8.15 -1.83
CA LEU A 160 -2.22 -6.75 -1.70
C LEU A 160 -3.52 -6.47 -0.92
N GLY A 161 -4.06 -7.46 -0.21
CA GLY A 161 -5.37 -7.35 0.43
C GLY A 161 -6.47 -7.09 -0.61
N GLY A 162 -6.31 -7.68 -1.79
CA GLY A 162 -7.29 -7.66 -2.87
C GLY A 162 -8.16 -8.91 -2.86
N GLN A 163 -9.27 -8.84 -3.60
CA GLN A 163 -10.15 -9.99 -3.80
C GLN A 163 -9.44 -11.10 -4.58
N THR A 164 -9.54 -12.33 -4.10
CA THR A 164 -9.11 -13.54 -4.82
C THR A 164 -10.29 -14.16 -5.57
N SER A 165 -10.03 -15.12 -6.46
CA SER A 165 -11.09 -15.87 -7.16
C SER A 165 -12.11 -16.47 -6.19
N SER A 166 -11.68 -16.93 -5.00
CA SER A 166 -12.56 -17.45 -3.95
C SER A 166 -13.52 -16.43 -3.33
N ASN A 167 -13.24 -15.12 -3.45
CA ASN A 167 -14.18 -14.07 -3.05
C ASN A 167 -15.26 -13.84 -4.10
N LEU A 168 -15.01 -14.22 -5.35
CA LEU A 168 -15.90 -13.99 -6.50
C LEU A 168 -16.64 -15.26 -6.91
N ALA A 169 -16.07 -16.41 -6.62
CA ALA A 169 -16.60 -17.73 -6.92
C ALA A 169 -16.46 -18.64 -5.70
N ALA A 170 -17.58 -19.13 -5.20
CA ALA A 170 -17.61 -20.07 -4.08
C ALA A 170 -18.46 -21.29 -4.43
N GLN A 171 -18.03 -22.45 -3.94
CA GLN A 171 -18.78 -23.70 -3.97
C GLN A 171 -18.84 -24.24 -2.56
N ARG A 172 -19.99 -24.77 -2.14
CA ARG A 172 -20.19 -25.32 -0.79
C ARG A 172 -21.31 -26.35 -0.77
N VAL A 173 -21.48 -27.02 0.36
CA VAL A 173 -22.65 -27.84 0.63
C VAL A 173 -23.64 -26.99 1.43
N ASP A 174 -24.80 -26.73 0.85
CA ASP A 174 -25.93 -26.09 1.52
C ASP A 174 -27.01 -27.13 1.82
N PHE A 175 -27.92 -26.82 2.74
CA PHE A 175 -29.09 -27.65 3.01
C PHE A 175 -30.33 -26.96 2.45
N VAL A 176 -31.01 -27.60 1.50
CA VAL A 176 -32.30 -27.15 0.97
C VAL A 176 -33.34 -28.16 1.40
N ASN A 177 -34.33 -27.71 2.19
CA ASN A 177 -35.35 -28.59 2.80
C ASN A 177 -34.76 -29.79 3.56
N GLY A 178 -33.64 -29.56 4.27
CA GLY A 178 -32.95 -30.60 5.05
C GLY A 178 -32.05 -31.52 4.25
N VAL A 179 -31.96 -31.37 2.93
CA VAL A 179 -31.14 -32.23 2.06
C VAL A 179 -29.85 -31.51 1.65
N PRO A 180 -28.67 -32.15 1.82
CA PRO A 180 -27.40 -31.55 1.41
C PRO A 180 -27.29 -31.49 -0.11
N VAL A 181 -26.96 -30.31 -0.63
CA VAL A 181 -26.76 -30.05 -2.07
C VAL A 181 -25.48 -29.26 -2.29
N CYS A 182 -24.75 -29.61 -3.35
CA CYS A 182 -23.52 -28.89 -3.70
C CYS A 182 -23.85 -27.59 -4.44
N SER A 183 -24.07 -26.51 -3.69
CA SER A 183 -24.39 -25.19 -4.23
C SER A 183 -23.15 -24.42 -4.70
N PHE A 184 -23.39 -23.32 -5.40
CA PHE A 184 -22.36 -22.38 -5.81
C PHE A 184 -22.91 -20.95 -5.81
N ALA A 185 -22.00 -19.98 -5.77
CA ALA A 185 -22.27 -18.58 -5.99
C ALA A 185 -21.12 -17.99 -6.81
N TYR A 186 -21.44 -17.45 -7.98
CA TYR A 186 -20.46 -16.85 -8.89
C TYR A 186 -20.86 -15.41 -9.21
N ARG A 187 -19.96 -14.45 -8.98
CA ARG A 187 -20.20 -13.04 -9.28
C ARG A 187 -20.29 -12.84 -10.79
N LEU A 188 -21.31 -12.12 -11.25
CA LEU A 188 -21.66 -12.04 -12.66
C LEU A 188 -20.61 -11.28 -13.49
N ASP A 189 -19.98 -10.25 -12.92
CA ASP A 189 -18.89 -9.52 -13.59
C ASP A 189 -17.68 -10.42 -13.84
N PHE A 190 -17.34 -11.28 -12.86
CA PHE A 190 -16.28 -12.25 -12.98
C PHE A 190 -16.61 -13.27 -14.08
N LEU A 191 -17.82 -13.85 -14.09
CA LEU A 191 -18.25 -14.77 -15.14
C LEU A 191 -18.24 -14.12 -16.54
N SER A 192 -18.64 -12.86 -16.64
CA SER A 192 -18.70 -12.12 -17.90
C SER A 192 -17.32 -11.84 -18.50
N ARG A 193 -16.25 -11.94 -17.70
CA ARG A 193 -14.85 -11.84 -18.16
C ARG A 193 -14.24 -13.19 -18.52
N LEU A 194 -14.89 -14.29 -18.17
CA LEU A 194 -14.44 -15.63 -18.55
C LEU A 194 -14.83 -15.93 -20.00
N PHE A 195 -13.96 -16.67 -20.67
CA PHE A 195 -14.20 -17.18 -22.02
C PHE A 195 -14.78 -18.58 -21.94
N TYR A 196 -15.43 -19.02 -23.02
CA TYR A 196 -15.99 -20.37 -23.09
C TYR A 196 -14.92 -21.48 -23.01
N THR A 197 -13.67 -21.22 -23.39
CA THR A 197 -12.58 -22.20 -23.35
C THR A 197 -11.34 -21.63 -22.67
N CYS A 198 -10.44 -22.49 -22.16
CA CYS A 198 -9.15 -22.06 -21.63
C CYS A 198 -8.20 -21.56 -22.74
N LEU A 199 -8.16 -22.28 -23.87
CA LEU A 199 -7.27 -21.95 -24.99
C LEU A 199 -7.99 -21.07 -26.03
N PRO A 200 -7.30 -20.06 -26.61
CA PRO A 200 -7.86 -19.29 -27.71
C PRO A 200 -8.06 -20.20 -28.92
N CYS A 201 -9.31 -20.36 -29.34
CA CYS A 201 -9.63 -20.94 -30.64
C CYS A 201 -9.49 -19.82 -31.69
N PRO A 202 -8.61 -19.96 -32.70
CA PRO A 202 -8.50 -18.96 -33.76
C PRO A 202 -9.86 -18.69 -34.39
N GLY A 203 -10.31 -17.44 -34.38
CA GLY A 203 -11.56 -17.02 -35.02
C GLY A 203 -12.84 -17.15 -34.19
N GLN A 204 -12.81 -17.66 -32.95
CA GLN A 204 -13.98 -17.73 -32.08
C GLN A 204 -13.70 -17.24 -30.67
N ASN A 205 -14.20 -16.04 -30.36
CA ASN A 205 -14.15 -15.45 -29.03
C ASN A 205 -15.53 -15.58 -28.37
N ILE A 206 -15.90 -16.80 -28.00
CA ILE A 206 -17.21 -17.08 -27.40
C ILE A 206 -17.13 -16.71 -25.90
N PRO A 207 -17.93 -15.75 -25.42
CA PRO A 207 -17.97 -15.42 -24.00
C PRO A 207 -18.65 -16.54 -23.19
N LEU A 208 -18.27 -16.71 -21.93
CA LEU A 208 -18.97 -17.66 -21.06
C LEU A 208 -20.42 -17.23 -20.80
N VAL A 209 -20.64 -15.92 -20.66
CA VAL A 209 -21.95 -15.28 -20.49
C VAL A 209 -22.31 -14.56 -21.78
N ASN A 210 -23.40 -14.95 -22.41
CA ASN A 210 -23.94 -14.26 -23.57
C ASN A 210 -25.27 -13.59 -23.19
N TYR A 211 -25.32 -12.27 -23.21
CA TYR A 211 -26.50 -11.50 -22.80
C TYR A 211 -27.63 -11.47 -23.84
N SER A 212 -27.40 -12.00 -25.04
CA SER A 212 -28.37 -12.09 -26.14
C SER A 212 -27.95 -13.18 -27.13
N ASP A 213 -28.15 -14.45 -26.78
CA ASP A 213 -27.62 -15.59 -27.54
C ASP A 213 -28.47 -15.92 -28.77
N THR A 214 -27.99 -15.53 -29.95
CA THR A 214 -28.67 -15.76 -31.24
C THR A 214 -28.74 -17.22 -31.67
N ASN A 215 -28.04 -18.13 -30.98
CA ASN A 215 -28.14 -19.56 -31.25
C ASN A 215 -29.44 -20.17 -30.69
N PHE A 216 -30.20 -19.40 -29.91
CA PHE A 216 -31.49 -19.79 -29.34
C PHE A 216 -32.64 -18.90 -29.88
N PRO A 217 -32.91 -18.92 -31.20
CA PRO A 217 -34.02 -18.16 -31.77
C PRO A 217 -35.37 -18.73 -31.29
N PRO A 218 -36.45 -17.92 -31.27
CA PRO A 218 -36.51 -16.51 -31.69
C PRO A 218 -36.17 -15.50 -30.59
N ASN A 219 -36.08 -15.92 -29.33
CA ASN A 219 -36.07 -15.01 -28.18
C ASN A 219 -34.68 -14.51 -27.76
N ASN A 220 -33.61 -15.12 -28.29
CA ASN A 220 -32.21 -14.78 -28.01
C ASN A 220 -31.92 -14.56 -26.50
N PRO A 221 -32.21 -15.56 -25.64
CA PRO A 221 -32.09 -15.43 -24.19
C PRO A 221 -30.66 -15.13 -23.74
N ILE A 222 -30.54 -14.69 -22.49
CA ILE A 222 -29.25 -14.72 -21.79
C ILE A 222 -28.84 -16.18 -21.54
N THR A 223 -27.59 -16.51 -21.84
CA THR A 223 -27.03 -17.85 -21.62
C THR A 223 -25.74 -17.79 -20.80
N ILE A 224 -25.48 -18.86 -20.05
CA ILE A 224 -24.19 -19.10 -19.38
C ILE A 224 -23.76 -20.52 -19.72
N SER A 225 -22.52 -20.69 -20.21
CA SER A 225 -22.06 -22.00 -20.71
C SER A 225 -23.00 -22.58 -21.79
N ASN A 226 -23.52 -21.72 -22.67
CA ASN A 226 -24.53 -22.07 -23.68
C ASN A 226 -25.79 -22.75 -23.10
N GLN A 227 -26.13 -22.48 -21.84
CA GLN A 227 -27.38 -22.90 -21.23
C GLN A 227 -28.30 -21.71 -21.11
N ASP A 228 -29.54 -21.82 -21.60
CA ASP A 228 -30.60 -20.84 -21.31
C ASP A 228 -30.85 -20.81 -19.80
N ILE A 229 -30.63 -19.64 -19.19
CA ILE A 229 -30.81 -19.44 -17.74
C ILE A 229 -32.15 -18.79 -17.37
N THR A 230 -33.03 -18.59 -18.35
CA THR A 230 -34.30 -17.89 -18.15
C THR A 230 -35.42 -18.81 -17.65
N SER A 231 -36.57 -18.21 -17.32
CA SER A 231 -37.80 -18.92 -16.98
C SER A 231 -38.28 -19.91 -18.04
N GLN A 232 -37.89 -19.75 -19.32
CA GLN A 232 -38.21 -20.71 -20.38
C GLN A 232 -37.58 -22.08 -20.13
N ASN A 233 -36.39 -22.11 -19.53
CA ASN A 233 -35.70 -23.34 -19.13
C ASN A 233 -35.87 -23.64 -17.63
N LEU A 234 -37.01 -23.23 -17.06
CA LEU A 234 -37.35 -23.43 -15.65
C LEU A 234 -36.33 -22.81 -14.67
N SER A 235 -35.75 -21.66 -15.03
CA SER A 235 -34.84 -20.85 -14.19
C SER A 235 -33.77 -21.70 -13.51
N PRO A 236 -32.87 -22.34 -14.28
CA PRO A 236 -31.94 -23.32 -13.73
C PRO A 236 -30.95 -22.69 -12.74
N VAL A 237 -30.70 -21.40 -12.91
CA VAL A 237 -30.00 -20.55 -11.95
C VAL A 237 -30.87 -19.33 -11.65
N THR A 238 -30.63 -18.72 -10.50
CA THR A 238 -31.22 -17.45 -10.10
C THR A 238 -30.11 -16.46 -9.76
N VAL A 239 -30.47 -15.20 -9.57
CA VAL A 239 -29.53 -14.18 -9.14
C VAL A 239 -29.80 -13.79 -7.70
N LEU A 240 -28.73 -13.57 -6.94
CA LEU A 240 -28.74 -13.05 -5.57
C LEU A 240 -27.94 -11.75 -5.54
N ALA A 241 -28.59 -10.64 -5.18
CA ALA A 241 -27.94 -9.34 -5.08
C ALA A 241 -27.17 -9.17 -3.77
N SER A 242 -26.04 -8.49 -3.86
CA SER A 242 -25.18 -8.06 -2.76
C SER A 242 -24.91 -6.57 -2.88
N SER A 243 -25.40 -5.79 -1.91
CA SER A 243 -25.17 -4.34 -1.85
C SER A 243 -23.69 -3.93 -1.84
N THR A 244 -22.79 -4.79 -1.35
CA THR A 244 -21.35 -4.53 -1.24
C THR A 244 -20.52 -5.23 -2.32
N GLY A 245 -21.14 -6.07 -3.16
CA GLY A 245 -20.42 -6.94 -4.10
C GLY A 245 -19.57 -8.03 -3.43
N GLN A 246 -19.71 -8.21 -2.12
CA GLN A 246 -19.14 -9.34 -1.40
C GLN A 246 -20.01 -10.58 -1.56
N LEU A 247 -19.38 -11.75 -1.43
CA LEU A 247 -20.06 -13.03 -1.48
C LEU A 247 -21.23 -13.05 -0.47
N PRO A 248 -22.47 -13.30 -0.90
CA PRO A 248 -23.62 -13.32 -0.01
C PRO A 248 -23.53 -14.46 1.02
N PRO A 249 -24.26 -14.39 2.14
CA PRO A 249 -24.36 -15.50 3.07
C PRO A 249 -25.14 -16.68 2.47
N PRO A 250 -24.89 -17.91 2.93
CA PRO A 250 -25.69 -19.07 2.54
C PRO A 250 -27.13 -18.98 3.12
N PRO A 251 -28.10 -19.75 2.60
CA PRO A 251 -27.95 -20.71 1.50
C PRO A 251 -27.93 -20.03 0.12
N PHE A 252 -27.13 -20.57 -0.80
CA PHE A 252 -27.09 -20.14 -2.20
C PHE A 252 -28.19 -20.81 -3.02
N ALA A 253 -28.39 -22.11 -2.80
CA ALA A 253 -29.41 -22.88 -3.52
C ALA A 253 -30.82 -22.60 -3.00
N ILE A 254 -31.80 -22.64 -3.91
CA ILE A 254 -33.25 -22.65 -3.61
C ILE A 254 -33.94 -23.69 -4.49
N THR A 255 -35.15 -24.12 -4.13
CA THR A 255 -35.87 -25.08 -4.96
C THR A 255 -36.29 -24.45 -6.30
N GLN A 256 -36.48 -25.28 -7.32
CA GLN A 256 -36.91 -24.82 -8.64
C GLN A 256 -38.30 -24.17 -8.59
N GLU A 257 -39.20 -24.65 -7.73
CA GLU A 257 -40.51 -24.04 -7.52
C GLU A 257 -40.38 -22.63 -6.93
N GLN A 258 -39.49 -22.45 -5.94
CA GLN A 258 -39.18 -21.14 -5.37
C GLN A 258 -38.56 -20.21 -6.42
N ALA A 259 -37.65 -20.73 -7.25
CA ALA A 259 -36.99 -19.97 -8.30
C ALA A 259 -38.00 -19.38 -9.30
N LEU A 260 -39.00 -20.15 -9.70
CA LEU A 260 -40.06 -19.73 -10.63
C LEU A 260 -40.99 -18.66 -10.06
N GLN A 261 -41.10 -18.56 -8.74
CA GLN A 261 -41.92 -17.56 -8.05
C GLN A 261 -41.17 -16.24 -7.80
N LEU A 262 -39.87 -16.18 -8.09
CA LEU A 262 -39.08 -14.97 -7.88
C LEU A 262 -39.49 -13.84 -8.83
N PRO A 263 -39.31 -12.57 -8.42
CA PRO A 263 -39.48 -11.46 -9.35
C PRO A 263 -38.50 -11.57 -10.52
N ILE A 264 -38.92 -11.09 -11.69
CA ILE A 264 -38.07 -11.01 -12.88
C ILE A 264 -37.03 -9.92 -12.66
N LEU A 265 -35.76 -10.22 -12.93
CA LEU A 265 -34.67 -9.25 -12.90
C LEU A 265 -34.88 -8.23 -14.03
N PRO A 266 -34.85 -6.91 -13.76
CA PRO A 266 -34.87 -5.91 -14.81
C PRO A 266 -33.67 -6.05 -15.77
N GLY A 267 -33.82 -5.63 -17.03
CA GLY A 267 -32.73 -5.71 -18.03
C GLY A 267 -31.46 -4.93 -17.67
N THR A 268 -31.56 -3.97 -16.75
CA THR A 268 -30.42 -3.22 -16.15
C THR A 268 -29.73 -3.96 -15.00
N GLY A 269 -30.30 -5.06 -14.52
CA GLY A 269 -29.83 -5.80 -13.34
C GLY A 269 -30.02 -5.10 -11.99
N THR A 270 -30.77 -3.99 -11.94
CA THR A 270 -30.97 -3.24 -10.69
C THR A 270 -31.80 -4.04 -9.68
N LEU A 271 -31.18 -4.43 -8.55
CA LEU A 271 -31.80 -5.18 -7.46
C LEU A 271 -31.25 -4.71 -6.11
N ALA A 272 -32.10 -4.15 -5.24
CA ALA A 272 -31.67 -3.44 -4.03
C ALA A 272 -31.05 -4.36 -2.97
N ASN A 273 -31.58 -5.58 -2.83
CA ASN A 273 -31.05 -6.77 -2.13
C ASN A 273 -32.12 -7.86 -2.29
N GLY A 274 -31.73 -9.12 -2.46
CA GLY A 274 -32.67 -10.23 -2.61
C GLY A 274 -32.42 -11.09 -3.83
N ARG A 275 -33.43 -11.89 -4.19
CA ARG A 275 -33.34 -12.86 -5.29
C ARG A 275 -34.25 -12.46 -6.45
N ALA A 276 -33.80 -12.74 -7.65
CA ALA A 276 -34.59 -12.60 -8.87
C ALA A 276 -34.29 -13.75 -9.83
N GLN A 277 -35.13 -13.91 -10.84
CA GLN A 277 -34.91 -14.84 -11.95
C GLN A 277 -34.74 -14.09 -13.27
N PHE A 278 -34.06 -14.72 -14.23
CA PHE A 278 -33.97 -14.21 -15.59
C PHE A 278 -35.21 -14.60 -16.38
N SER A 279 -35.61 -13.76 -17.33
CA SER A 279 -36.77 -13.99 -18.19
C SER A 279 -36.41 -13.75 -19.64
N GLN A 280 -36.84 -14.65 -20.52
CA GLN A 280 -36.68 -14.55 -21.97
C GLN A 280 -37.41 -13.33 -22.58
N ALA A 281 -38.35 -12.73 -21.86
CA ALA A 281 -39.06 -11.53 -22.30
C ALA A 281 -38.25 -10.24 -22.09
N ILE A 282 -37.10 -10.30 -21.42
CA ILE A 282 -36.27 -9.14 -21.08
C ILE A 282 -34.94 -9.22 -21.81
N SER A 283 -34.56 -8.12 -22.48
CA SER A 283 -33.20 -7.97 -22.99
C SER A 283 -32.25 -7.59 -21.86
N TYR A 284 -31.22 -8.42 -21.65
CA TYR A 284 -30.16 -8.16 -20.67
C TYR A 284 -28.90 -7.55 -21.29
N SER A 285 -28.94 -7.14 -22.56
CA SER A 285 -27.83 -6.41 -23.19
C SER A 285 -27.41 -5.16 -22.40
N PRO A 286 -28.33 -4.37 -21.78
CA PRO A 286 -27.94 -3.26 -20.91
C PRO A 286 -27.12 -3.70 -19.68
N LEU A 287 -27.53 -4.78 -19.01
CA LEU A 287 -26.75 -5.39 -17.93
C LEU A 287 -25.37 -5.83 -18.41
N GLY A 288 -25.27 -6.39 -19.62
CA GLY A 288 -23.99 -6.79 -20.24
C GLY A 288 -22.97 -5.65 -20.39
N MET A 289 -23.46 -4.40 -20.46
CA MET A 289 -22.63 -3.20 -20.56
C MET A 289 -22.32 -2.55 -19.20
N ASP A 290 -22.98 -2.97 -18.11
CA ASP A 290 -22.84 -2.38 -16.78
C ASP A 290 -22.09 -3.30 -15.80
N ALA A 291 -20.77 -3.24 -15.85
CA ALA A 291 -19.90 -4.00 -14.95
C ALA A 291 -20.13 -3.68 -13.46
N ALA A 292 -20.57 -2.46 -13.12
CA ALA A 292 -20.81 -2.07 -11.74
C ALA A 292 -22.05 -2.78 -11.16
N GLN A 293 -23.09 -2.96 -11.97
CA GLN A 293 -24.25 -3.76 -11.59
C GLN A 293 -23.92 -5.25 -11.57
N GLN A 294 -23.19 -5.75 -12.57
CA GLN A 294 -22.75 -7.15 -12.58
C GLN A 294 -21.95 -7.52 -11.32
N ALA A 295 -21.09 -6.63 -10.81
CA ALA A 295 -20.31 -6.85 -9.60
C ALA A 295 -21.15 -6.97 -8.31
N ARG A 296 -22.45 -6.64 -8.36
CA ARG A 296 -23.40 -6.79 -7.25
C ARG A 296 -24.26 -8.03 -7.36
N LEU A 297 -24.18 -8.78 -8.46
CA LEU A 297 -25.05 -9.91 -8.74
C LEU A 297 -24.27 -11.22 -8.67
N PHE A 298 -24.82 -12.20 -7.94
CA PHE A 298 -24.27 -13.55 -7.84
C PHE A 298 -25.23 -14.55 -8.46
N ILE A 299 -24.73 -15.35 -9.40
CA ILE A 299 -25.45 -16.48 -9.99
C ILE A 299 -25.39 -17.66 -9.03
N VAL A 300 -26.56 -18.18 -8.67
CA VAL A 300 -26.73 -19.26 -7.70
C VAL A 300 -27.68 -20.35 -8.24
N PRO A 301 -27.50 -21.63 -7.89
CA PRO A 301 -28.24 -22.71 -8.52
C PRO A 301 -29.68 -22.86 -8.01
N SER A 302 -30.56 -23.30 -8.89
CA SER A 302 -31.83 -23.92 -8.51
C SER A 302 -31.64 -25.42 -8.30
N VAL A 303 -32.44 -26.01 -7.39
CA VAL A 303 -32.40 -27.45 -7.10
C VAL A 303 -33.73 -28.12 -7.43
N ALA A 304 -33.64 -29.27 -8.09
CA ALA A 304 -34.70 -30.27 -8.15
C ALA A 304 -34.59 -31.17 -6.91
N PRO A 305 -35.57 -32.07 -6.64
CA PRO A 305 -35.51 -32.94 -5.48
C PRO A 305 -34.15 -33.63 -5.33
N ASN A 306 -33.45 -33.28 -4.24
CA ASN A 306 -32.14 -33.80 -3.81
C ASN A 306 -30.92 -33.46 -4.67
N ARG A 307 -31.01 -32.60 -5.70
CA ARG A 307 -29.85 -32.24 -6.54
C ARG A 307 -30.00 -30.92 -7.28
N VAL A 308 -28.88 -30.27 -7.55
CA VAL A 308 -28.81 -29.13 -8.48
C VAL A 308 -29.30 -29.58 -9.87
N VAL A 309 -30.13 -28.75 -10.51
CA VAL A 309 -30.69 -29.04 -11.84
C VAL A 309 -29.59 -29.20 -12.90
N ALA A 310 -29.86 -29.97 -13.96
CA ALA A 310 -28.84 -30.34 -14.93
C ALA A 310 -28.11 -29.13 -15.58
N PRO A 311 -28.80 -28.07 -16.06
CA PRO A 311 -28.09 -26.92 -16.65
C PRO A 311 -27.19 -26.18 -15.64
N ALA A 312 -27.61 -26.05 -14.39
CA ALA A 312 -26.78 -25.46 -13.34
C ALA A 312 -25.56 -26.32 -12.98
N ARG A 313 -25.66 -27.65 -13.07
CA ARG A 313 -24.49 -28.54 -12.93
C ARG A 313 -23.49 -28.36 -14.08
N ILE A 314 -23.97 -28.18 -15.31
CA ILE A 314 -23.12 -27.89 -16.48
C ILE A 314 -22.36 -26.58 -16.27
N ILE A 315 -23.07 -25.50 -15.90
CA ILE A 315 -22.46 -24.20 -15.60
C ILE A 315 -21.38 -24.34 -14.50
N LYS A 316 -21.71 -25.03 -13.39
CA LYS A 316 -20.78 -25.27 -12.29
C LYS A 316 -19.51 -25.98 -12.75
N GLN A 317 -19.65 -27.07 -13.49
CA GLN A 317 -18.53 -27.87 -13.96
C GLN A 317 -17.65 -27.07 -14.93
N HIS A 318 -18.27 -26.34 -15.85
CA HIS A 318 -17.56 -25.52 -16.82
C HIS A 318 -16.80 -24.36 -16.17
N VAL A 319 -17.41 -23.66 -15.22
CA VAL A 319 -16.72 -22.61 -14.43
C VAL A 319 -15.54 -23.22 -13.64
N LYS A 320 -15.70 -24.42 -13.07
CA LYS A 320 -14.61 -25.10 -12.37
C LYS A 320 -13.42 -25.36 -13.30
N GLU A 321 -13.65 -25.88 -14.50
CA GLU A 321 -12.61 -26.12 -15.50
C GLU A 321 -11.91 -24.82 -15.92
N LEU A 322 -12.67 -23.74 -16.12
CA LEU A 322 -12.09 -22.44 -16.46
C LEU A 322 -11.25 -21.86 -15.32
N LEU A 323 -11.65 -22.08 -14.07
CA LEU A 323 -10.90 -21.65 -12.89
C LEU A 323 -9.54 -22.33 -12.76
N GLU A 324 -9.34 -23.51 -13.36
CA GLU A 324 -8.04 -24.20 -13.41
C GLU A 324 -7.06 -23.53 -14.39
N CYS A 325 -7.56 -22.67 -15.29
CA CYS A 325 -6.78 -22.02 -16.35
C CYS A 325 -6.51 -20.53 -16.11
N VAL A 326 -7.05 -19.94 -15.04
CA VAL A 326 -6.90 -18.51 -14.74
C VAL A 326 -6.16 -18.30 -13.44
N ASP A 327 -5.57 -17.12 -13.32
CA ASP A 327 -4.97 -16.64 -12.08
C ASP A 327 -6.01 -16.50 -10.96
N LEU A 328 -5.62 -16.95 -9.78
CA LEU A 328 -6.44 -16.87 -8.56
C LEU A 328 -6.27 -15.54 -7.81
N GLU A 329 -5.22 -14.78 -8.15
CA GLU A 329 -4.88 -13.50 -7.55
C GLU A 329 -4.70 -12.43 -8.62
N ALA A 330 -5.21 -11.23 -8.34
CA ALA A 330 -5.15 -10.11 -9.26
C ALA A 330 -3.72 -9.61 -9.53
N GLU A 331 -2.86 -9.73 -8.52
CA GLU A 331 -1.48 -9.30 -8.58
C GLU A 331 -0.52 -10.27 -9.28
N ASN A 332 -0.99 -11.47 -9.67
CA ASN A 332 -0.15 -12.44 -10.39
C ASN A 332 0.45 -11.84 -11.67
N VAL A 333 -0.32 -11.02 -12.39
CA VAL A 333 0.16 -10.29 -13.58
C VAL A 333 1.40 -9.42 -13.29
N PHE A 334 1.48 -8.84 -12.08
CA PHE A 334 2.64 -8.04 -11.66
C PHE A 334 3.78 -8.95 -11.18
N LYS A 335 3.47 -10.04 -10.48
CA LYS A 335 4.46 -11.04 -10.03
C LYS A 335 5.19 -11.69 -11.21
N GLU A 336 4.47 -12.01 -12.28
CA GLU A 336 5.04 -12.51 -13.53
C GLU A 336 5.99 -11.50 -14.20
N CYS A 337 5.72 -10.20 -14.04
CA CYS A 337 6.63 -9.13 -14.46
C CYS A 337 7.80 -8.90 -13.48
N GLY A 338 7.93 -9.75 -12.44
CA GLY A 338 8.96 -9.65 -11.41
C GLY A 338 8.72 -8.56 -10.36
N ILE A 339 7.53 -7.95 -10.33
CA ILE A 339 7.17 -6.93 -9.35
C ILE A 339 6.76 -7.61 -8.03
N SER A 340 7.50 -7.31 -6.97
CA SER A 340 7.28 -7.89 -5.65
C SER A 340 6.60 -6.91 -4.71
N PHE A 341 5.44 -7.34 -4.23
CA PHE A 341 4.71 -6.70 -3.14
C PHE A 341 4.96 -7.38 -1.80
N GLU A 342 6.00 -8.20 -1.65
CA GLU A 342 6.26 -8.89 -0.38
C GLU A 342 6.76 -7.94 0.70
N SER A 343 6.68 -8.38 1.97
CA SER A 343 7.32 -7.64 3.06
C SER A 343 8.83 -7.61 2.85
N GLN A 344 9.43 -6.42 2.84
CA GLN A 344 10.84 -6.23 2.51
C GLN A 344 11.62 -5.69 3.70
N CYS A 345 12.88 -6.10 3.82
CA CYS A 345 13.78 -5.71 4.91
C CYS A 345 15.16 -5.35 4.36
N THR A 346 15.69 -4.23 4.81
CA THR A 346 17.07 -3.81 4.55
C THR A 346 17.77 -3.59 5.89
N ARG A 347 19.01 -4.07 6.03
CA ARG A 347 19.83 -3.91 7.23
C ARG A 347 21.28 -3.60 6.86
N GLY A 348 21.96 -2.81 7.69
CA GLY A 348 23.38 -2.50 7.50
C GLY A 348 23.73 -1.08 7.97
N ILE A 349 24.89 -0.63 7.54
CA ILE A 349 25.38 0.74 7.77
C ILE A 349 24.51 1.70 6.94
N GLY A 350 24.14 2.83 7.54
CA GLY A 350 23.49 3.94 6.85
C GLY A 350 24.50 4.89 6.22
N ASP A 351 24.07 6.10 5.93
CA ASP A 351 24.96 7.14 5.43
C ASP A 351 25.80 7.72 6.57
N PHE A 352 27.05 8.08 6.27
CA PHE A 352 28.00 8.61 7.21
C PHE A 352 27.90 10.13 7.24
N ASP A 353 27.56 10.68 8.40
CA ASP A 353 27.31 12.11 8.55
C ASP A 353 28.53 12.79 9.15
N THR A 354 28.90 13.95 8.61
CA THR A 354 29.94 14.82 9.16
C THR A 354 29.46 16.25 9.24
N GLU A 355 29.90 16.97 10.27
CA GLU A 355 29.46 18.34 10.54
C GLU A 355 30.60 19.15 11.12
N LEU A 356 30.76 20.38 10.65
CA LEU A 356 31.56 21.42 11.26
C LEU A 356 30.62 22.41 11.93
N PHE A 357 31.00 22.89 13.12
CA PHE A 357 30.19 23.86 13.85
C PHE A 357 31.02 24.95 14.49
N ILE A 358 30.41 26.12 14.63
CA ILE A 358 30.86 27.24 15.43
C ILE A 358 29.73 27.68 16.34
N GLY A 359 30.04 27.82 17.62
CA GLY A 359 29.10 28.12 18.69
C GLY A 359 29.50 29.35 19.46
N HIS A 360 28.51 30.06 19.99
CA HIS A 360 28.69 31.21 20.86
C HIS A 360 27.77 31.11 22.08
N SER A 361 28.36 31.25 23.26
CA SER A 361 27.66 31.46 24.53
C SER A 361 27.40 32.94 24.71
N PHE A 362 26.14 33.36 24.59
CA PHE A 362 25.74 34.75 24.78
C PHE A 362 25.56 35.10 26.26
N SER A 363 25.27 34.09 27.08
CA SER A 363 25.16 34.17 28.54
C SER A 363 25.33 32.76 29.11
N ASP A 364 25.40 32.65 30.43
CA ASP A 364 25.44 31.36 31.15
C ASP A 364 24.20 30.49 30.90
N CYS A 365 23.12 31.07 30.37
CA CYS A 365 21.86 30.38 30.12
C CYS A 365 21.52 30.22 28.64
N PHE A 366 22.24 30.88 27.73
CA PHE A 366 21.89 30.85 26.31
C PHE A 366 23.12 30.63 25.42
N TYR A 367 23.01 29.57 24.62
CA TYR A 367 24.00 29.14 23.66
C TYR A 367 23.38 29.02 22.27
N ALA A 368 24.06 29.48 21.24
CA ALA A 368 23.68 29.21 19.86
C ALA A 368 24.83 28.68 19.04
N GLU A 369 24.50 27.97 17.97
CA GLU A 369 25.42 27.28 17.08
C GLU A 369 24.98 27.44 15.64
N LEU A 370 25.95 27.73 14.78
CA LEU A 370 25.84 27.57 13.34
C LEU A 370 26.65 26.34 12.94
N TYR A 371 26.09 25.49 12.09
CA TYR A 371 26.76 24.30 11.62
C TYR A 371 26.50 24.04 10.15
N GLY A 372 27.48 23.38 9.51
CA GLY A 372 27.42 22.92 8.14
C GLY A 372 27.97 21.50 8.03
N GLY A 373 27.33 20.65 7.24
CA GLY A 373 27.68 19.23 7.18
C GLY A 373 27.56 18.61 5.81
N ILE A 374 28.12 17.41 5.68
CA ILE A 374 28.03 16.54 4.52
C ILE A 374 27.66 15.14 4.99
N THR A 375 26.61 14.60 4.40
CA THR A 375 26.20 13.20 4.50
C THR A 375 26.75 12.43 3.31
N PHE A 376 27.69 11.54 3.60
CA PHE A 376 28.31 10.65 2.62
C PHE A 376 27.45 9.42 2.37
N PRO A 377 27.19 9.06 1.10
CA PRO A 377 26.28 7.98 0.74
C PRO A 377 26.90 6.57 0.92
N THR A 378 27.26 6.22 2.15
CA THR A 378 27.82 4.91 2.52
C THR A 378 26.76 3.85 2.70
N GLY A 379 25.48 4.25 2.82
CA GLY A 379 24.37 3.35 3.04
C GLY A 379 24.06 2.45 1.85
N LYS A 380 23.46 1.29 2.14
CA LYS A 380 23.00 0.37 1.10
C LYS A 380 21.91 1.02 0.23
N LYS A 381 22.16 1.02 -1.07
CA LYS A 381 21.26 1.55 -2.12
C LYS A 381 20.19 0.53 -2.51
N VAL A 382 19.11 1.03 -3.10
CA VAL A 382 18.07 0.24 -3.75
C VAL A 382 18.07 0.58 -5.23
N SER A 383 18.53 -0.37 -6.04
CA SER A 383 18.62 -0.24 -7.50
C SER A 383 17.51 -0.96 -8.24
N ASP A 384 16.79 -1.89 -7.60
CA ASP A 384 15.70 -2.62 -8.23
C ASP A 384 14.35 -2.00 -7.85
N PRO A 385 13.69 -1.26 -8.77
CA PRO A 385 12.40 -0.65 -8.49
C PRO A 385 11.24 -1.65 -8.43
N ARG A 386 11.45 -2.91 -8.84
CA ARG A 386 10.44 -3.97 -8.73
C ARG A 386 10.22 -4.42 -7.28
N LEU A 387 11.17 -4.12 -6.39
CA LEU A 387 11.04 -4.31 -4.95
C LEU A 387 10.37 -3.08 -4.34
N ILE A 388 9.06 -2.94 -4.55
CA ILE A 388 8.31 -1.69 -4.31
C ILE A 388 8.44 -1.19 -2.86
N PHE A 389 8.51 -2.10 -1.90
CA PHE A 389 8.58 -1.75 -0.47
C PHE A 389 10.00 -1.68 0.08
N ARG A 390 11.03 -1.75 -0.78
CA ARG A 390 12.42 -1.83 -0.33
C ARG A 390 12.94 -0.42 -0.11
N GLN A 391 13.33 -0.15 1.13
CA GLN A 391 13.87 1.15 1.50
C GLN A 391 15.42 1.10 1.52
N PRO A 392 16.09 2.16 1.05
CA PRO A 392 17.54 2.33 1.21
C PRO A 392 17.90 2.59 2.68
N LEU A 393 19.17 2.40 3.06
CA LEU A 393 19.64 2.68 4.43
C LEU A 393 20.09 4.13 4.66
N GLY A 394 19.95 4.96 3.64
CA GLY A 394 20.32 6.37 3.62
C GLY A 394 19.67 7.06 2.43
N ASN A 395 20.34 8.05 1.87
CA ASN A 395 19.92 8.86 0.73
C ASN A 395 20.09 8.17 -0.61
N ASN A 396 20.01 6.84 -0.65
CA ASN A 396 20.08 6.01 -1.85
C ASN A 396 21.28 6.29 -2.78
N GLY A 397 22.40 6.78 -2.24
CA GLY A 397 23.56 7.16 -3.03
C GLY A 397 23.78 8.66 -3.20
N HIS A 398 22.85 9.50 -2.78
CA HIS A 398 22.98 10.95 -2.94
C HIS A 398 23.85 11.55 -1.84
N TYR A 399 24.67 12.53 -2.22
CA TYR A 399 25.28 13.44 -1.26
C TYR A 399 24.22 14.41 -0.76
N GLU A 400 24.13 14.58 0.54
CA GLU A 400 23.31 15.58 1.19
C GLU A 400 24.23 16.56 1.91
N TYR A 401 23.94 17.85 1.75
CA TYR A 401 24.60 18.90 2.50
C TYR A 401 23.64 19.38 3.56
N THR A 402 24.17 19.83 4.68
CA THR A 402 23.39 20.40 5.76
C THR A 402 23.90 21.81 6.04
N LEU A 403 22.99 22.75 6.22
CA LEU A 403 23.27 24.05 6.81
C LEU A 403 22.19 24.32 7.84
N GLY A 404 22.57 24.67 9.06
CA GLY A 404 21.56 24.94 10.06
C GLY A 404 22.07 25.65 11.29
N VAL A 405 21.11 25.99 12.13
CA VAL A 405 21.30 26.67 13.39
C VAL A 405 20.69 25.84 14.52
N GLN A 406 21.26 25.99 15.70
CA GLN A 406 20.75 25.38 16.92
C GLN A 406 20.87 26.38 18.06
N GLY A 407 19.83 26.46 18.89
CA GLY A 407 19.85 27.19 20.15
C GLY A 407 19.62 26.25 21.32
N LEU A 408 20.32 26.46 22.42
CA LEU A 408 20.02 25.89 23.72
C LEU A 408 19.77 27.03 24.70
N TRP A 409 18.62 26.99 25.36
CA TRP A 409 18.24 27.94 26.39
C TRP A 409 17.95 27.20 27.69
N GLN A 410 18.78 27.41 28.70
CA GLN A 410 18.54 26.95 30.05
C GLN A 410 17.63 27.95 30.77
N LEU A 411 16.34 27.64 30.83
CA LEU A 411 15.34 28.47 31.52
C LEU A 411 15.48 28.36 33.03
N HIS A 412 15.92 27.21 33.53
CA HIS A 412 16.16 26.93 34.93
C HIS A 412 17.22 25.82 35.06
N PRO A 413 17.94 25.69 36.19
CA PRO A 413 18.78 24.52 36.50
C PRO A 413 18.22 23.14 36.14
N TRP A 414 16.90 22.94 36.24
CA TRP A 414 16.22 21.67 35.93
C TRP A 414 15.51 21.65 34.57
N LEU A 415 15.48 22.76 33.84
CA LEU A 415 14.73 22.91 32.58
C LEU A 415 15.57 23.62 31.51
N ALA A 416 15.74 22.96 30.38
CA ALA A 416 16.29 23.57 29.18
C ALA A 416 15.43 23.29 27.94
N VAL A 417 15.44 24.23 27.01
CA VAL A 417 14.78 24.11 25.71
C VAL A 417 15.86 24.17 24.64
N GLN A 418 15.86 23.18 23.76
CA GLN A 418 16.72 23.14 22.59
C GLN A 418 15.87 23.31 21.35
N SER A 419 16.25 24.23 20.47
CA SER A 419 15.65 24.37 19.15
C SER A 419 16.70 24.17 18.07
N GLN A 420 16.29 23.61 16.94
CA GLN A 420 17.15 23.40 15.79
C GLN A 420 16.36 23.63 14.51
N ALA A 421 16.96 24.36 13.58
CA ALA A 421 16.47 24.49 12.21
C ALA A 421 17.62 24.16 11.25
N ALA A 422 17.36 23.31 10.26
CA ALA A 422 18.35 22.98 9.23
C ALA A 422 17.70 22.85 7.86
N TRP A 423 18.42 23.29 6.85
CA TRP A 423 18.13 23.06 5.45
C TRP A 423 19.09 22.01 4.89
N HIS A 424 18.53 21.08 4.11
CA HIS A 424 19.23 19.90 3.62
C HIS A 424 19.03 19.74 2.11
N PRO A 425 19.89 20.37 1.28
CA PRO A 425 19.85 20.15 -0.15
C PRO A 425 20.50 18.81 -0.54
N VAL A 426 19.76 17.98 -1.27
CA VAL A 426 20.25 16.68 -1.72
C VAL A 426 20.60 16.70 -3.19
N LYS A 427 21.87 16.39 -3.50
CA LYS A 427 22.39 16.49 -4.86
C LYS A 427 21.70 15.53 -5.80
N ARG A 428 21.59 15.98 -7.05
CA ARG A 428 21.05 15.21 -8.15
C ARG A 428 21.85 13.93 -8.39
N ARG A 429 21.16 12.79 -8.55
CA ARG A 429 21.75 11.52 -8.96
C ARG A 429 20.78 10.76 -9.86
N LEU A 430 21.33 9.89 -10.71
CA LEU A 430 20.54 8.93 -11.47
C LEU A 430 20.15 7.74 -10.58
N GLU A 431 18.85 7.50 -10.48
CA GLU A 431 18.26 6.33 -9.81
C GLU A 431 17.47 5.48 -10.80
N CYS A 432 17.43 4.17 -10.58
CA CYS A 432 16.46 3.32 -11.26
C CYS A 432 15.12 3.41 -10.51
N VAL A 433 14.07 3.94 -11.16
CA VAL A 433 12.69 4.12 -10.65
C VAL A 433 11.71 3.24 -11.42
N ALA A 434 10.54 2.93 -10.84
CA ALA A 434 9.44 2.31 -11.57
C ALA A 434 8.70 3.41 -12.33
N THR A 435 8.66 3.35 -13.66
CA THR A 435 7.82 4.26 -14.43
C THR A 435 6.36 3.84 -14.32
N ALA A 436 5.46 4.81 -14.18
CA ALA A 436 4.05 4.56 -14.43
C ALA A 436 3.79 4.54 -15.94
N PHE A 437 2.81 3.76 -16.38
CA PHE A 437 2.33 3.87 -17.76
C PHE A 437 1.67 5.25 -17.99
N GLN A 438 1.77 5.78 -19.21
CA GLN A 438 1.09 7.03 -19.55
C GLN A 438 -0.42 6.90 -19.29
N GLY A 439 -1.03 7.88 -18.63
CA GLY A 439 -2.47 7.83 -18.30
C GLY A 439 -2.85 6.86 -17.18
N ALA A 440 -1.91 6.11 -16.57
CA ALA A 440 -2.19 5.32 -15.37
C ALA A 440 -2.49 6.24 -14.18
N SER A 441 -3.58 5.98 -13.45
CA SER A 441 -3.88 6.71 -12.20
C SER A 441 -3.03 6.20 -11.03
N ILE A 442 -2.63 4.93 -11.08
CA ILE A 442 -1.72 4.30 -10.12
C ILE A 442 -0.28 4.47 -10.57
N LYS A 443 0.58 4.87 -9.62
CA LYS A 443 2.00 5.13 -9.86
C LYS A 443 2.88 4.07 -9.18
N ASN A 444 4.19 4.13 -9.47
CA ASN A 444 5.22 3.23 -8.92
C ASN A 444 5.02 1.73 -9.23
N ILE A 445 4.21 1.41 -10.24
CA ILE A 445 4.07 0.06 -10.82
C ILE A 445 4.39 0.18 -12.31
N GLY A 446 5.45 -0.51 -12.75
CA GLY A 446 5.84 -0.57 -14.15
C GLY A 446 7.33 -0.87 -14.31
N LEU A 447 7.85 -0.63 -15.53
CA LEU A 447 9.20 -1.03 -15.88
C LEU A 447 10.27 -0.17 -15.18
N PRO A 448 11.45 -0.72 -14.89
CA PRO A 448 12.59 0.06 -14.43
C PRO A 448 13.03 1.10 -15.48
N THR A 449 13.13 2.36 -15.08
CA THR A 449 13.75 3.42 -15.90
C THR A 449 14.74 4.24 -15.07
N LYS A 450 15.68 4.91 -15.70
CA LYS A 450 16.61 5.80 -15.01
C LYS A 450 16.01 7.20 -14.94
N ALA A 451 15.87 7.74 -13.75
CA ALA A 451 15.42 9.11 -13.52
C ALA A 451 16.49 9.90 -12.77
N SER A 452 16.59 11.19 -13.09
CA SER A 452 17.44 12.12 -12.36
C SER A 452 16.64 12.68 -11.18
N VAL A 453 17.02 12.29 -9.96
CA VAL A 453 16.29 12.63 -8.74
C VAL A 453 17.12 13.62 -7.92
N ALA A 454 16.47 14.64 -7.35
CA ALA A 454 17.01 15.58 -6.37
C ALA A 454 15.84 16.08 -5.53
N TRP A 455 16.09 16.47 -4.29
CA TRP A 455 15.09 17.09 -3.43
C TRP A 455 15.80 17.89 -2.34
N ASP A 456 15.07 18.83 -1.76
CA ASP A 456 15.53 19.61 -0.62
C ASP A 456 14.51 19.45 0.50
N HIS A 457 14.95 19.56 1.75
CA HIS A 457 14.03 19.56 2.87
C HIS A 457 14.52 20.43 4.02
N VAL A 458 13.58 20.82 4.88
CA VAL A 458 13.86 21.59 6.08
C VAL A 458 13.41 20.78 7.29
N THR A 459 14.27 20.69 8.29
CA THR A 459 13.97 20.06 9.56
C THR A 459 13.90 21.11 10.65
N PHE A 460 12.81 21.08 11.42
CA PHE A 460 12.69 21.83 12.66
C PHE A 460 12.52 20.85 13.82
N ARG A 461 13.31 21.04 14.88
CA ARG A 461 13.27 20.24 16.10
C ARG A 461 13.18 21.17 17.30
N LEU A 462 12.33 20.78 18.24
CA LEU A 462 12.20 21.41 19.54
C LEU A 462 12.22 20.31 20.61
N ASP A 463 13.26 20.31 21.43
CA ASP A 463 13.45 19.36 22.52
C ASP A 463 13.32 20.09 23.86
N VAL A 464 12.58 19.50 24.79
CA VAL A 464 12.52 19.98 26.18
C VAL A 464 13.31 18.99 27.04
N LEU A 465 14.34 19.51 27.70
CA LEU A 465 15.23 18.75 28.56
C LEU A 465 14.86 19.04 30.02
N ILE A 466 14.49 17.99 30.74
CA ILE A 466 14.23 18.06 32.18
C ILE A 466 15.35 17.28 32.88
N THR A 467 16.12 17.99 33.69
CA THR A 467 17.16 17.42 34.53
C THR A 467 16.64 17.42 35.96
N PRO A 468 16.49 16.27 36.64
CA PRO A 468 16.06 16.28 38.03
C PRO A 468 17.05 17.13 38.86
N PRO A 469 16.56 17.94 39.81
CA PRO A 469 17.45 18.72 40.67
C PRO A 469 18.41 17.75 41.36
N SER A 470 19.70 17.99 41.21
CA SER A 470 20.71 17.27 41.96
C SER A 470 20.63 17.74 43.41
N HIS A 471 19.91 17.02 44.27
CA HIS A 471 20.15 17.08 45.71
C HIS A 471 21.49 16.38 46.00
N CYS A 472 22.58 17.08 45.77
CA CYS A 472 23.86 16.83 46.41
C CYS A 472 24.30 18.16 47.02
N ALA A 473 23.97 18.33 48.30
CA ALA A 473 24.65 19.28 49.17
C ALA A 473 26.07 18.78 49.46
#